data_AF-A0A8J2HBP7-F1
#
_entry.id   AF-A0A8J2HBP7-F1
#
_cell.length_a   1.000
_cell.length_b   1.000
_cell.length_c   1.000
_cell.angle_alpha   90.00
_cell.angle_beta   90.00
_cell.angle_gamma   90.00
#
_symmetry.space_group_name_H-M   'P 1'
#
loop_
_entity.id
_entity.type
_entity.pdbx_description
1 polymer ?
#
loop_
_entity_poly.entity_id
_entity_poly.type
_entity_poly.pdbx_seq_one_letter_code
_entity_poly.pdbx_strand_id
1 'polypeptide(L)'
;MQWIYLLAGFVPFVILDIWYMGIAALWTIKIIIITYIIIFGICPFIFHYSYSFQRKILFLNFVHWPPSLDFERPESIGLEGVRNFYLHTDENVKIGAWQMLPRSLLNDSTILNDEYFEATLANASKPVFLYMHGNSGNRGSSHRIELYKVFQDLDYHLIAFDYRSYGDSDPAELSELGVVTDSKYVVRWLMNKVNNSAPVFVWGHSLGTGVSCHALDLLAAENIHPAGLFLESPFNNIADELRCHPFAQIFRHLPWFDWIIVQPFYGNNLRFESDKHSANIKCPIMILHAEDDSVVPFNLGEKLYEDTLKSHGNDTEQVQMVRINASLELGHKYICRYKPLPSIIQNFVLQSVKNQVQ
;
A
#
# COMPACT_ATOMS: atom_id res chain seq x y z
N MET A 1 -35.87 71.19 1.01
CA MET A 1 -36.28 70.56 -0.27
C MET A 1 -35.18 69.73 -0.91
N GLN A 2 -33.94 70.23 -1.06
CA GLN A 2 -32.84 69.50 -1.74
C GLN A 2 -32.55 68.09 -1.19
N TRP A 3 -32.57 67.91 0.14
CA TRP A 3 -32.37 66.60 0.77
C TRP A 3 -33.44 65.55 0.45
N ILE A 4 -34.68 65.98 0.19
CA ILE A 4 -35.80 65.08 -0.12
C ILE A 4 -35.63 64.50 -1.53
N TYR A 5 -35.16 65.29 -2.49
CA TYR A 5 -34.88 64.83 -3.85
C TYR A 5 -33.66 63.91 -3.92
N LEU A 6 -32.62 64.16 -3.10
CA LEU A 6 -31.48 63.26 -2.96
C LEU A 6 -31.88 61.91 -2.35
N LEU A 7 -32.70 61.91 -1.28
CA LEU A 7 -33.26 60.69 -0.69
C LEU A 7 -34.15 59.93 -1.68
N ALA A 8 -35.01 60.63 -2.42
CA ALA A 8 -35.89 60.02 -3.42
C ALA A 8 -35.10 59.38 -4.59
N GLY A 9 -33.93 59.92 -4.94
CA GLY A 9 -33.03 59.34 -5.93
C GLY A 9 -32.26 58.12 -5.42
N PHE A 10 -31.95 58.06 -4.11
CA PHE A 10 -31.11 57.00 -3.52
C PHE A 10 -31.89 55.75 -3.11
N VAL A 11 -33.12 55.91 -2.63
CA VAL A 11 -33.98 54.80 -2.16
C VAL A 11 -34.19 53.69 -3.21
N PRO A 12 -34.43 53.97 -4.50
CA PRO A 12 -34.59 52.93 -5.52
C PRO A 12 -33.33 52.08 -5.73
N PHE A 13 -32.12 52.67 -5.63
CA PHE A 13 -30.87 51.93 -5.76
C PHE A 13 -30.63 51.01 -4.56
N VAL A 14 -30.96 51.45 -3.34
CA VAL A 14 -30.88 50.61 -2.14
C VAL A 14 -31.86 49.43 -2.22
N ILE A 15 -33.08 49.65 -2.70
CA ILE A 15 -34.07 48.57 -2.90
C ILE A 15 -33.59 47.57 -3.95
N LEU A 16 -33.03 48.05 -5.07
CA LEU A 16 -32.49 47.19 -6.12
C LEU A 16 -31.30 46.35 -5.64
N ASP A 17 -30.41 46.95 -4.84
CA ASP A 17 -29.25 46.25 -4.26
C ASP A 17 -29.68 45.17 -3.26
N ILE A 18 -30.62 45.47 -2.35
CA ILE A 18 -31.22 44.49 -1.44
C ILE A 18 -31.88 43.33 -2.21
N TRP A 19 -32.60 43.65 -3.29
CA TRP A 19 -33.25 42.64 -4.14
C TRP A 19 -32.23 41.76 -4.87
N TYR A 20 -31.17 42.35 -5.43
CA TYR A 20 -30.09 41.63 -6.08
C TYR A 20 -29.32 40.73 -5.10
N MET A 21 -28.99 41.25 -3.91
CA MET A 21 -28.40 40.47 -2.83
C MET A 21 -29.30 39.30 -2.41
N GLY A 22 -30.63 39.50 -2.35
CA GLY A 22 -31.59 38.44 -2.05
C GLY A 22 -31.61 37.34 -3.12
N ILE A 23 -31.57 37.71 -4.40
CA ILE A 23 -31.47 36.76 -5.52
C ILE A 23 -30.15 35.98 -5.44
N ALA A 24 -29.03 36.68 -5.26
CA ALA A 24 -27.72 36.06 -5.13
C ALA A 24 -27.69 35.06 -3.96
N ALA A 25 -28.23 35.44 -2.80
CA ALA A 25 -28.33 34.56 -1.64
C ALA A 25 -29.17 33.30 -1.92
N LEU A 26 -30.32 33.43 -2.60
CA LEU A 26 -31.16 32.29 -2.99
C LEU A 26 -30.44 31.36 -3.98
N TRP A 27 -29.70 31.92 -4.95
CA TRP A 27 -28.87 31.14 -5.86
C TRP A 27 -27.77 30.39 -5.12
N THR A 28 -27.07 31.05 -4.20
CA THR A 28 -26.04 30.42 -3.36
C THR A 28 -26.62 29.29 -2.52
N ILE A 29 -27.76 29.50 -1.85
CA ILE A 29 -28.45 28.45 -1.08
C ILE A 29 -28.81 27.27 -1.99
N LYS A 30 -29.36 27.55 -3.18
CA LYS A 30 -29.71 26.50 -4.15
C LYS A 30 -28.48 25.69 -4.57
N ILE A 31 -27.37 26.36 -4.88
CA ILE A 31 -26.11 25.69 -5.22
C ILE A 31 -25.64 24.81 -4.05
N ILE A 32 -25.63 25.33 -2.82
CA ILE A 32 -25.24 24.58 -1.64
C ILE A 32 -26.11 23.34 -1.44
N ILE A 33 -27.43 23.46 -1.58
CA ILE A 33 -28.37 22.34 -1.46
C ILE A 33 -28.12 21.29 -2.56
N ILE A 34 -27.96 21.72 -3.81
CA ILE A 34 -27.67 20.82 -4.93
C ILE A 34 -26.34 20.08 -4.70
N THR A 35 -25.29 20.82 -4.33
CA THR A 35 -23.98 20.24 -4.01
C THR A 35 -24.07 19.25 -2.85
N TYR A 36 -24.85 19.57 -1.81
CA TYR A 36 -25.08 18.68 -0.68
C TYR A 36 -25.78 17.38 -1.13
N ILE A 37 -26.84 17.47 -1.93
CA ILE A 37 -27.56 16.29 -2.46
C ILE A 37 -26.64 15.42 -3.33
N ILE A 38 -25.78 16.04 -4.15
CA ILE A 38 -24.82 15.30 -4.98
C ILE A 38 -23.80 14.58 -4.11
N ILE A 39 -23.15 15.29 -3.18
CA ILE A 39 -22.04 14.76 -2.37
C ILE A 39 -22.53 13.74 -1.33
N PHE A 40 -23.68 13.98 -0.69
CA PHE A 40 -24.18 13.16 0.43
C PHE A 40 -25.35 12.23 0.06
N GLY A 41 -25.92 12.37 -1.15
CA GLY A 41 -26.97 11.50 -1.66
C GLY A 41 -26.50 10.68 -2.86
N ILE A 42 -26.25 11.35 -3.99
CA ILE A 42 -26.01 10.67 -5.29
C ILE A 42 -24.67 9.92 -5.32
N CYS A 43 -23.56 10.58 -5.01
CA CYS A 43 -22.23 9.97 -5.05
C CYS A 43 -22.11 8.74 -4.11
N PRO A 44 -22.59 8.81 -2.86
CA PRO A 44 -22.63 7.66 -1.95
C PRO A 44 -23.43 6.48 -2.50
N PHE A 45 -24.57 6.73 -3.14
CA PHE A 45 -25.38 5.69 -3.78
C PHE A 45 -24.67 5.06 -4.98
N ILE A 46 -24.05 5.88 -5.84
CA ILE A 46 -23.24 5.38 -6.97
C ILE A 46 -22.12 4.49 -6.44
N PHE A 47 -21.43 4.94 -5.38
CA PHE A 47 -20.39 4.17 -4.74
C PHE A 47 -20.92 2.83 -4.21
N HIS A 48 -22.04 2.82 -3.50
CA HIS A 48 -22.63 1.61 -2.93
C HIS A 48 -22.91 0.52 -3.97
N TYR A 49 -23.48 0.89 -5.12
CA TYR A 49 -23.90 -0.07 -6.15
C TYR A 49 -22.86 -0.34 -7.24
N SER A 50 -21.74 0.39 -7.28
CA SER A 50 -20.73 0.24 -8.34
C SER A 50 -19.46 -0.45 -7.85
N TYR A 51 -19.41 -1.77 -8.02
CA TYR A 51 -18.23 -2.58 -7.67
C TYR A 51 -16.97 -2.16 -8.43
N SER A 52 -17.10 -1.76 -9.69
CA SER A 52 -15.98 -1.24 -10.48
C SER A 52 -15.44 0.07 -9.88
N PHE A 53 -16.33 0.95 -9.43
CA PHE A 53 -15.91 2.23 -8.82
C PHE A 53 -15.22 2.01 -7.47
N GLN A 54 -15.75 1.11 -6.63
CA GLN A 54 -15.13 0.73 -5.36
C GLN A 54 -13.70 0.22 -5.56
N ARG A 55 -13.50 -0.70 -6.52
CA ARG A 55 -12.17 -1.24 -6.86
C ARG A 55 -11.23 -0.14 -7.32
N LYS A 56 -11.69 0.75 -8.21
CA LYS A 56 -10.87 1.89 -8.68
C LYS A 56 -10.42 2.78 -7.53
N ILE A 57 -11.30 3.09 -6.58
CA ILE A 57 -10.97 3.93 -5.42
C ILE A 57 -10.02 3.23 -4.45
N LEU A 58 -10.17 1.92 -4.24
CA LEU A 58 -9.26 1.16 -3.38
C LEU A 58 -7.86 1.08 -3.97
N PHE A 59 -7.76 0.58 -5.20
CA PHE A 59 -6.50 0.25 -5.83
C PHE A 59 -5.80 1.51 -6.38
N LEU A 60 -6.57 2.52 -6.84
CA LEU A 60 -6.02 3.73 -7.46
C LEU A 60 -5.04 3.43 -8.60
N ASN A 61 -5.26 2.33 -9.33
CA ASN A 61 -4.35 1.84 -10.36
C ASN A 61 -4.28 2.78 -11.58
N PHE A 62 -5.20 3.74 -11.69
CA PHE A 62 -5.19 4.81 -12.70
C PHE A 62 -4.20 5.95 -12.36
N VAL A 63 -3.66 5.98 -11.15
CA VAL A 63 -2.67 6.97 -10.73
C VAL A 63 -1.28 6.43 -11.10
N HIS A 64 -0.82 6.82 -12.28
CA HIS A 64 0.51 6.46 -12.77
C HIS A 64 1.54 7.46 -12.26
N TRP A 65 2.26 7.07 -11.21
CA TRP A 65 3.34 7.89 -10.65
C TRP A 65 4.58 7.02 -10.36
N PRO A 66 5.77 7.40 -10.85
CA PRO A 66 6.04 8.56 -11.72
C PRO A 66 5.41 8.41 -13.11
N PRO A 67 5.07 9.53 -13.79
CA PRO A 67 4.49 9.49 -15.12
C PRO A 67 5.54 9.06 -16.15
N SER A 68 5.13 8.26 -17.14
CA SER A 68 5.99 7.87 -18.28
C SER A 68 7.31 7.20 -17.88
N LEU A 69 7.28 6.36 -16.84
CA LEU A 69 8.41 5.54 -16.44
C LEU A 69 8.76 4.49 -17.51
N ASP A 70 10.05 4.41 -17.85
CA ASP A 70 10.60 3.32 -18.65
C ASP A 70 11.00 2.16 -17.73
N PHE A 71 10.18 1.12 -17.67
CA PHE A 71 10.42 -0.03 -16.81
C PHE A 71 11.62 -0.86 -17.24
N GLU A 72 12.00 -0.81 -18.52
CA GLU A 72 13.17 -1.53 -19.05
C GLU A 72 14.49 -0.85 -18.67
N ARG A 73 14.43 0.41 -18.20
CA ARG A 73 15.61 1.23 -17.87
C ARG A 73 15.54 1.83 -16.46
N PRO A 74 15.60 1.01 -15.39
CA PRO A 74 15.56 1.49 -14.00
C PRO A 74 16.68 2.47 -13.65
N GLU A 75 17.80 2.48 -14.39
CA GLU A 75 18.89 3.43 -14.20
C GLU A 75 18.46 4.88 -14.42
N SER A 76 17.42 5.10 -15.23
CA SER A 76 16.85 6.43 -15.49
C SER A 76 16.26 7.10 -14.23
N ILE A 77 15.90 6.30 -13.22
CA ILE A 77 15.39 6.77 -11.93
C ILE A 77 16.41 6.55 -10.79
N GLY A 78 17.67 6.29 -11.14
CA GLY A 78 18.78 6.18 -10.20
C GLY A 78 18.83 4.85 -9.45
N LEU A 79 18.34 3.77 -10.06
CA LEU A 79 18.57 2.41 -9.60
C LEU A 79 19.71 1.75 -10.39
N GLU A 80 20.74 1.28 -9.70
CA GLU A 80 21.87 0.58 -10.30
C GLU A 80 21.77 -0.93 -10.05
N GLY A 81 22.24 -1.74 -11.01
CA GLY A 81 22.23 -3.19 -10.85
C GLY A 81 20.83 -3.79 -10.82
N VAL A 82 19.91 -3.21 -11.59
CA VAL A 82 18.51 -3.63 -11.65
C VAL A 82 18.17 -4.05 -13.07
N ARG A 83 17.55 -5.22 -13.23
CA ARG A 83 16.95 -5.63 -14.50
C ARG A 83 15.45 -5.66 -14.41
N ASN A 84 14.80 -5.45 -15.55
CA ASN A 84 13.39 -5.71 -15.75
C ASN A 84 13.18 -7.14 -16.26
N PHE A 85 12.13 -7.79 -15.78
CA PHE A 85 11.71 -9.10 -16.26
C PHE A 85 10.21 -9.31 -16.02
N TYR A 86 9.66 -10.36 -16.62
CA TYR A 86 8.24 -10.66 -16.56
C TYR A 86 7.98 -12.08 -16.05
N LEU A 87 6.99 -12.21 -15.18
CA LEU A 87 6.45 -13.49 -14.71
C LEU A 87 5.08 -13.73 -15.32
N HIS A 88 4.73 -14.98 -15.57
CA HIS A 88 3.38 -15.36 -16.02
C HIS A 88 2.73 -16.19 -14.93
N THR A 89 1.67 -15.67 -14.32
CA THR A 89 0.99 -16.35 -13.21
C THR A 89 0.18 -17.54 -13.68
N ASP A 90 -0.36 -18.33 -12.74
CA ASP A 90 -1.21 -19.49 -13.06
C ASP A 90 -2.47 -19.10 -13.85
N GLU A 91 -2.90 -17.83 -13.77
CA GLU A 91 -4.00 -17.25 -14.55
C GLU A 91 -3.55 -16.68 -15.91
N ASN A 92 -2.30 -16.92 -16.32
CA ASN A 92 -1.65 -16.35 -17.50
C ASN A 92 -1.61 -14.80 -17.52
N VAL A 93 -1.58 -14.17 -16.35
CA VAL A 93 -1.38 -12.72 -16.24
C VAL A 93 0.12 -12.44 -16.25
N LYS A 94 0.58 -11.58 -17.16
CA LYS A 94 1.97 -11.11 -17.16
C LYS A 94 2.16 -10.06 -16.06
N ILE A 95 3.11 -10.32 -15.15
CA ILE A 95 3.48 -9.45 -14.05
C ILE A 95 4.86 -8.87 -14.32
N GLY A 96 4.95 -7.54 -14.40
CA GLY A 96 6.22 -6.83 -14.50
C GLY A 96 6.95 -6.79 -13.16
N ALA A 97 8.24 -7.10 -13.18
CA ALA A 97 9.06 -7.18 -11.99
C ALA A 97 10.47 -6.63 -12.24
N TRP A 98 11.08 -6.14 -11.17
CA TRP A 98 12.47 -5.74 -11.10
C TRP A 98 13.23 -6.66 -10.17
N GLN A 99 14.43 -7.05 -10.59
CA GLN A 99 15.40 -7.70 -9.73
C GLN A 99 16.58 -6.76 -9.53
N MET A 100 16.84 -6.42 -8.27
CA MET A 100 17.95 -5.57 -7.84
C MET A 100 19.01 -6.40 -7.13
N LEU A 101 20.27 -6.17 -7.52
CA LEU A 101 21.42 -6.84 -6.95
C LEU A 101 21.92 -6.13 -5.67
N PRO A 102 22.48 -6.90 -4.72
CA PRO A 102 23.30 -6.39 -3.62
C PRO A 102 24.43 -5.49 -4.11
N ARG A 103 24.81 -4.50 -3.29
CA ARG A 103 25.90 -3.58 -3.62
C ARG A 103 27.23 -4.31 -3.88
N SER A 104 27.52 -5.38 -3.14
CA SER A 104 28.80 -6.12 -3.28
C SER A 104 28.97 -6.84 -4.62
N LEU A 105 27.90 -7.00 -5.39
CA LEU A 105 27.92 -7.66 -6.70
C LEU A 105 28.06 -6.66 -7.86
N LEU A 106 28.03 -5.36 -7.57
CA LEU A 106 28.20 -4.29 -8.55
C LEU A 106 29.69 -3.93 -8.66
N ASN A 107 30.37 -4.51 -9.64
CA ASN A 107 31.74 -4.15 -9.99
C ASN A 107 31.77 -3.63 -11.43
N ASP A 108 32.64 -2.66 -11.73
CA ASP A 108 32.80 -2.07 -13.07
C ASP A 108 33.16 -3.10 -14.15
N SER A 109 33.74 -4.24 -13.76
CA SER A 109 34.11 -5.34 -14.65
C SER A 109 32.98 -6.35 -14.91
N THR A 110 31.88 -6.29 -14.16
CA THR A 110 30.80 -7.28 -14.24
C THR A 110 29.88 -6.95 -15.42
N ILE A 111 29.74 -7.87 -16.36
CA ILE A 111 28.76 -7.75 -17.45
C ILE A 111 27.39 -8.14 -16.89
N LEU A 112 26.54 -7.15 -16.70
CA LEU A 112 25.17 -7.33 -16.22
C LEU A 112 24.27 -7.76 -17.39
N ASN A 113 24.09 -9.07 -17.56
CA ASN A 113 23.14 -9.67 -18.49
C ASN A 113 22.14 -10.57 -17.75
N ASP A 114 21.10 -11.03 -18.43
CA ASP A 114 20.07 -11.85 -17.80
C ASP A 114 20.63 -13.12 -17.15
N GLU A 115 21.58 -13.78 -17.80
CA GLU A 115 22.22 -14.99 -17.26
C GLU A 115 22.89 -14.71 -15.90
N TYR A 116 23.57 -13.57 -15.76
CA TYR A 116 24.19 -13.16 -14.50
C TYR A 116 23.17 -12.96 -13.39
N PHE A 117 22.07 -12.25 -13.69
CA PHE A 117 20.99 -12.06 -12.70
C PHE A 117 20.30 -13.37 -12.32
N GLU A 118 20.04 -14.24 -13.29
CA GLU A 118 19.45 -15.58 -13.06
C GLU A 118 20.35 -16.43 -12.18
N ALA A 119 21.65 -16.52 -12.50
CA ALA A 119 22.63 -17.31 -11.78
C ALA A 119 22.83 -16.79 -10.34
N THR A 120 22.85 -15.47 -10.18
CA THR A 120 23.04 -14.84 -8.87
C THR A 120 21.85 -15.08 -7.95
N LEU A 121 20.62 -14.99 -8.47
CA LEU A 121 19.42 -15.26 -7.66
C LEU A 121 19.31 -16.74 -7.29
N ALA A 122 19.65 -17.64 -8.21
CA ALA A 122 19.59 -19.08 -7.97
C ALA A 122 20.65 -19.57 -6.97
N ASN A 123 21.78 -18.87 -6.87
CA ASN A 123 22.88 -19.18 -5.95
C ASN A 123 23.07 -18.05 -4.92
N ALA A 124 21.97 -17.42 -4.50
CA ALA A 124 22.02 -16.31 -3.57
C ALA A 124 22.68 -16.76 -2.26
N SER A 125 23.62 -15.96 -1.75
CA SER A 125 24.26 -16.17 -0.43
C SER A 125 23.83 -15.12 0.59
N LYS A 126 22.97 -14.19 0.17
CA LYS A 126 22.47 -13.05 0.94
C LYS A 126 20.95 -13.12 0.97
N PRO A 127 20.30 -12.61 2.05
CA PRO A 127 18.85 -12.51 2.13
C PRO A 127 18.23 -11.93 0.86
N VAL A 128 17.06 -12.45 0.50
CA VAL A 128 16.30 -12.04 -0.67
C VAL A 128 14.96 -11.48 -0.22
N PHE A 129 14.71 -10.21 -0.51
CA PHE A 129 13.46 -9.53 -0.17
C PHE A 129 12.51 -9.49 -1.36
N LEU A 130 11.23 -9.74 -1.13
CA LEU A 130 10.14 -9.48 -2.07
C LEU A 130 9.32 -8.30 -1.56
N TYR A 131 9.20 -7.24 -2.35
CA TYR A 131 8.43 -6.06 -2.01
C TYR A 131 7.04 -6.08 -2.68
N MET A 132 6.01 -5.94 -1.84
CA MET A 132 4.60 -5.84 -2.21
C MET A 132 4.10 -4.43 -1.88
N HIS A 133 3.78 -3.65 -2.91
CA HIS A 133 3.58 -2.22 -2.78
C HIS A 133 2.17 -1.83 -2.29
N GLY A 134 2.01 -0.61 -1.76
CA GLY A 134 0.71 -0.06 -1.37
C GLY A 134 -0.22 0.28 -2.54
N ASN A 135 -1.39 0.85 -2.27
CA ASN A 135 -2.25 1.34 -3.33
C ASN A 135 -1.58 2.46 -4.13
N SER A 136 -2.03 2.67 -5.36
CA SER A 136 -1.51 3.72 -6.26
C SER A 136 -0.05 3.56 -6.71
N GLY A 137 0.34 4.36 -7.70
CA GLY A 137 1.70 4.40 -8.24
C GLY A 137 2.13 3.09 -8.90
N ASN A 138 3.43 2.90 -9.02
CA ASN A 138 4.06 1.66 -9.51
C ASN A 138 5.41 1.44 -8.79
N ARG A 139 6.09 0.32 -9.06
CA ARG A 139 7.38 -0.04 -8.46
C ARG A 139 8.47 1.05 -8.59
N GLY A 140 8.32 2.01 -9.51
CA GLY A 140 9.20 3.17 -9.65
C GLY A 140 8.89 4.38 -8.75
N SER A 141 7.93 4.30 -7.83
CA SER A 141 7.59 5.44 -6.95
C SER A 141 8.77 5.83 -6.04
N SER A 142 9.05 7.13 -5.91
CA SER A 142 10.27 7.64 -5.24
C SER A 142 10.55 7.06 -3.84
N HIS A 143 9.56 7.02 -2.95
CA HIS A 143 9.71 6.45 -1.61
C HIS A 143 10.08 4.94 -1.63
N ARG A 144 9.61 4.21 -2.65
CA ARG A 144 9.94 2.80 -2.87
C ARG A 144 11.39 2.68 -3.31
N ILE A 145 11.84 3.53 -4.23
CA ILE A 145 13.25 3.62 -4.67
C ILE A 145 14.19 3.88 -3.49
N GLU A 146 13.81 4.77 -2.56
CA GLU A 146 14.59 5.00 -1.34
C GLU A 146 14.71 3.74 -0.48
N LEU A 147 13.62 3.00 -0.28
CA LEU A 147 13.66 1.72 0.43
C LEU A 147 14.51 0.68 -0.31
N TYR A 148 14.45 0.63 -1.64
CA TYR A 148 15.23 -0.32 -2.44
C TYR A 148 16.74 -0.10 -2.26
N LYS A 149 17.15 1.17 -2.17
CA LYS A 149 18.53 1.55 -1.86
C LYS A 149 18.96 1.10 -0.47
N VAL A 150 18.07 1.18 0.53
CA VAL A 150 18.35 0.62 1.87
C VAL A 150 18.67 -0.87 1.78
N PHE A 151 17.90 -1.66 1.03
CA PHE A 151 18.19 -3.10 0.87
C PHE A 151 19.49 -3.38 0.12
N GLN A 152 19.79 -2.61 -0.94
CA GLN A 152 21.05 -2.77 -1.67
C GLN A 152 22.27 -2.39 -0.82
N ASP A 153 22.16 -1.35 -0.01
CA ASP A 153 23.22 -0.91 0.92
C ASP A 153 23.40 -1.87 2.11
N LEU A 154 22.34 -2.59 2.49
CA LEU A 154 22.39 -3.74 3.40
C LEU A 154 22.98 -5.00 2.76
N ASP A 155 23.33 -4.94 1.47
CA ASP A 155 23.89 -6.04 0.68
C ASP A 155 22.91 -7.22 0.52
N TYR A 156 21.63 -6.93 0.31
CA TYR A 156 20.55 -7.89 0.09
C TYR A 156 20.03 -7.85 -1.35
N HIS A 157 19.47 -8.98 -1.80
CA HIS A 157 18.71 -9.04 -3.05
C HIS A 157 17.32 -8.47 -2.83
N LEU A 158 16.76 -7.85 -3.87
CA LEU A 158 15.39 -7.36 -3.84
C LEU A 158 14.67 -7.68 -5.15
N ILE A 159 13.45 -8.23 -5.02
CA ILE A 159 12.48 -8.34 -6.09
C ILE A 159 11.33 -7.36 -5.78
N ALA A 160 10.98 -6.52 -6.73
CA ALA A 160 9.82 -5.62 -6.63
C ALA A 160 8.95 -5.80 -7.87
N PHE A 161 7.65 -6.03 -7.70
CA PHE A 161 6.73 -6.26 -8.81
C PHE A 161 5.50 -5.37 -8.69
N ASP A 162 4.83 -5.14 -9.82
CA ASP A 162 3.55 -4.45 -9.87
C ASP A 162 2.40 -5.47 -9.99
N TYR A 163 1.32 -5.26 -9.25
CA TYR A 163 0.12 -6.10 -9.36
C TYR A 163 -0.48 -6.07 -10.77
N ARG A 164 -1.37 -7.01 -11.10
CA ARG A 164 -2.21 -6.95 -12.30
C ARG A 164 -2.83 -5.55 -12.48
N SER A 165 -2.86 -5.02 -13.69
CA SER A 165 -3.36 -3.66 -13.98
C SER A 165 -2.58 -2.49 -13.35
N TYR A 166 -1.36 -2.71 -12.84
CA TYR A 166 -0.42 -1.66 -12.42
C TYR A 166 0.82 -1.67 -13.33
N GLY A 167 1.47 -0.51 -13.44
CA GLY A 167 2.71 -0.38 -14.20
C GLY A 167 2.58 -0.90 -15.64
N ASP A 168 3.46 -1.84 -15.99
CA ASP A 168 3.51 -2.57 -17.26
C ASP A 168 3.02 -4.04 -17.14
N SER A 169 2.40 -4.40 -16.01
CA SER A 169 1.67 -5.68 -15.84
C SER A 169 0.39 -5.69 -16.66
N ASP A 170 -0.03 -6.88 -17.08
CA ASP A 170 -1.19 -7.04 -17.96
C ASP A 170 -2.48 -6.52 -17.31
N PRO A 171 -3.39 -5.95 -18.12
CA PRO A 171 -4.70 -5.56 -17.64
C PRO A 171 -5.53 -6.80 -17.29
N ALA A 172 -5.95 -6.90 -16.03
CA ALA A 172 -6.88 -7.90 -15.54
C ALA A 172 -7.79 -7.32 -14.45
N GLU A 173 -8.86 -8.06 -14.10
CA GLU A 173 -9.79 -7.63 -13.07
C GLU A 173 -9.08 -7.45 -11.71
N LEU A 174 -9.17 -6.25 -11.15
CA LEU A 174 -8.65 -5.93 -9.83
C LEU A 174 -9.64 -6.38 -8.75
N SER A 175 -9.33 -7.50 -8.12
CA SER A 175 -10.01 -8.03 -6.93
C SER A 175 -8.95 -8.39 -5.88
N GLU A 176 -9.35 -8.51 -4.61
CA GLU A 176 -8.43 -8.98 -3.56
C GLU A 176 -7.86 -10.35 -3.92
N LEU A 177 -8.72 -11.32 -4.26
CA LEU A 177 -8.28 -12.66 -4.62
C LEU A 177 -7.31 -12.67 -5.81
N GLY A 178 -7.55 -11.83 -6.82
CA GLY A 178 -6.66 -11.72 -7.97
C GLY A 178 -5.26 -11.24 -7.59
N VAL A 179 -5.16 -10.11 -6.89
CA VAL A 179 -3.85 -9.58 -6.48
C VAL A 179 -3.13 -10.50 -5.49
N VAL A 180 -3.87 -11.18 -4.61
CA VAL A 180 -3.34 -12.16 -3.66
C VAL A 180 -2.83 -13.41 -4.38
N THR A 181 -3.55 -13.91 -5.38
CA THR A 181 -3.16 -15.11 -6.14
C THR A 181 -1.90 -14.85 -6.96
N ASP A 182 -1.80 -13.69 -7.62
CA ASP A 182 -0.56 -13.30 -8.30
C ASP A 182 0.60 -13.17 -7.31
N SER A 183 0.37 -12.53 -6.16
CA SER A 183 1.41 -12.33 -5.15
C SER A 183 1.89 -13.65 -4.55
N LYS A 184 0.97 -14.58 -4.27
CA LYS A 184 1.27 -15.95 -3.85
C LYS A 184 2.14 -16.67 -4.88
N TYR A 185 1.81 -16.53 -6.17
CA TYR A 185 2.60 -17.09 -7.25
C TYR A 185 4.04 -16.52 -7.25
N VAL A 186 4.19 -15.20 -7.13
CA VAL A 186 5.51 -14.54 -7.12
C VAL A 186 6.36 -14.99 -5.92
N VAL A 187 5.76 -15.12 -4.72
CA VAL A 187 6.46 -15.66 -3.53
C VAL A 187 6.95 -17.07 -3.79
N ARG A 188 6.06 -17.96 -4.29
CA ARG A 188 6.42 -19.35 -4.60
C ARG A 188 7.51 -19.42 -5.66
N TRP A 189 7.39 -18.65 -6.73
CA TRP A 189 8.41 -18.55 -7.78
C TRP A 189 9.76 -18.16 -7.19
N LEU A 190 9.80 -17.13 -6.34
CA LEU A 190 11.04 -16.65 -5.73
C LEU A 190 11.68 -17.70 -4.83
N MET A 191 10.90 -18.35 -3.97
CA MET A 191 11.39 -19.42 -3.09
C MET A 191 11.92 -20.60 -3.90
N ASN A 192 11.23 -21.02 -4.96
CA ASN A 192 11.70 -22.06 -5.86
C ASN A 192 12.98 -21.65 -6.60
N LYS A 193 13.08 -20.37 -7.00
CA LYS A 193 14.23 -19.86 -7.72
C LYS A 193 15.48 -19.84 -6.85
N VAL A 194 15.34 -19.37 -5.61
CA VAL A 194 16.43 -19.35 -4.61
C VAL A 194 16.76 -20.75 -4.12
N ASN A 195 15.81 -21.69 -4.14
CA ASN A 195 16.00 -23.10 -3.82
C ASN A 195 16.75 -23.32 -2.49
N ASN A 196 16.34 -22.61 -1.44
CA ASN A 196 16.95 -22.64 -0.10
C ASN A 196 18.43 -22.20 -0.02
N SER A 197 19.01 -21.62 -1.07
CA SER A 197 20.38 -21.07 -1.02
C SER A 197 20.49 -19.85 -0.09
N ALA A 198 19.40 -19.09 0.06
CA ALA A 198 19.27 -17.96 0.96
C ALA A 198 17.86 -17.85 1.57
N PRO A 199 17.72 -17.19 2.74
CA PRO A 199 16.41 -16.91 3.32
C PRO A 199 15.65 -15.86 2.50
N VAL A 200 14.36 -16.12 2.25
CA VAL A 200 13.46 -15.22 1.53
C VAL A 200 12.57 -14.48 2.53
N PHE A 201 12.49 -13.15 2.42
CA PHE A 201 11.64 -12.30 3.25
C PHE A 201 10.60 -11.59 2.38
N VAL A 202 9.42 -11.32 2.94
CA VAL A 202 8.37 -10.54 2.26
C VAL A 202 8.19 -9.21 2.98
N TRP A 203 8.09 -8.12 2.23
CA TRP A 203 7.84 -6.78 2.72
C TRP A 203 6.57 -6.23 2.09
N GLY A 204 5.50 -6.12 2.87
CA GLY A 204 4.27 -5.45 2.48
C GLY A 204 4.24 -4.02 2.98
N HIS A 205 3.82 -3.08 2.13
CA HIS A 205 3.57 -1.68 2.53
C HIS A 205 2.12 -1.30 2.29
N SER A 206 1.46 -0.70 3.29
CA SER A 206 0.07 -0.21 3.18
C SER A 206 -0.88 -1.31 2.66
N LEU A 207 -1.58 -1.14 1.53
CA LEU A 207 -2.38 -2.22 0.88
C LEU A 207 -1.60 -3.55 0.75
N GLY A 208 -0.30 -3.46 0.48
CA GLY A 208 0.58 -4.62 0.37
C GLY A 208 0.67 -5.46 1.64
N THR A 209 0.37 -4.90 2.83
CA THR A 209 0.33 -5.67 4.10
C THR A 209 -0.86 -6.63 4.14
N GLY A 210 -2.01 -6.19 3.60
CA GLY A 210 -3.19 -7.03 3.41
C GLY A 210 -2.92 -8.15 2.42
N VAL A 211 -2.33 -7.79 1.28
CA VAL A 211 -1.99 -8.74 0.21
C VAL A 211 -0.97 -9.78 0.70
N SER A 212 0.09 -9.35 1.39
CA SER A 212 1.13 -10.25 1.89
C SER A 212 0.59 -11.19 2.97
N CYS A 213 -0.23 -10.70 3.92
CA CYS A 213 -0.79 -11.58 4.94
C CYS A 213 -1.66 -12.68 4.33
N HIS A 214 -2.55 -12.32 3.41
CA HIS A 214 -3.44 -13.28 2.76
C HIS A 214 -2.66 -14.26 1.86
N ALA A 215 -1.69 -13.78 1.08
CA ALA A 215 -0.86 -14.65 0.25
C ALA A 215 -0.06 -15.66 1.08
N LEU A 216 0.49 -15.24 2.23
CA LEU A 216 1.26 -16.10 3.11
C LEU A 216 0.38 -17.09 3.89
N ASP A 217 -0.83 -16.71 4.28
CA ASP A 217 -1.83 -17.64 4.83
C ASP A 217 -2.14 -18.78 3.85
N LEU A 218 -2.39 -18.42 2.58
CA LEU A 218 -2.63 -19.40 1.52
C LEU A 218 -1.42 -20.28 1.20
N LEU A 219 -0.19 -19.81 1.43
CA LEU A 219 1.03 -20.61 1.30
C LEU A 219 1.28 -21.49 2.53
N ALA A 220 0.91 -21.01 3.71
CA ALA A 220 1.03 -21.77 4.94
C ALA A 220 0.19 -23.05 4.90
N ALA A 221 -0.99 -23.00 4.27
CA ALA A 221 -1.83 -24.16 3.98
C ALA A 221 -1.15 -25.21 3.08
N GLU A 222 -0.14 -24.82 2.30
CA GLU A 222 0.68 -25.69 1.46
C GLU A 222 2.05 -26.02 2.08
N ASN A 223 2.25 -25.65 3.34
CA ASN A 223 3.50 -25.80 4.07
C ASN A 223 4.69 -25.06 3.42
N ILE A 224 4.43 -23.93 2.78
CA ILE A 224 5.45 -23.03 2.23
C ILE A 224 5.49 -21.77 3.09
N HIS A 225 6.64 -21.49 3.69
CA HIS A 225 6.81 -20.34 4.60
C HIS A 225 8.09 -19.58 4.27
N PRO A 226 8.05 -18.25 4.02
CA PRO A 226 9.26 -17.45 3.94
C PRO A 226 9.97 -17.39 5.30
N ALA A 227 11.19 -16.84 5.34
CA ALA A 227 11.95 -16.63 6.57
C ALA A 227 11.39 -15.53 7.47
N GLY A 228 10.61 -14.60 6.92
CA GLY A 228 9.94 -13.57 7.71
C GLY A 228 9.07 -12.64 6.86
N LEU A 229 8.23 -11.89 7.57
CA LEU A 229 7.28 -10.93 7.01
C LEU A 229 7.47 -9.57 7.68
N PHE A 230 7.65 -8.53 6.87
CA PHE A 230 7.59 -7.13 7.30
C PHE A 230 6.28 -6.51 6.84
N LEU A 231 5.60 -5.84 7.77
CA LEU A 231 4.36 -5.10 7.55
C LEU A 231 4.61 -3.63 7.87
N GLU A 232 4.80 -2.82 6.83
CA GLU A 232 5.04 -1.37 6.93
C GLU A 232 3.73 -0.59 6.78
N SER A 233 3.42 0.26 7.77
CA SER A 233 2.16 1.01 7.88
C SER A 233 0.92 0.14 7.62
N PRO A 234 0.73 -0.97 8.37
CA PRO A 234 -0.38 -1.89 8.14
C PRO A 234 -1.70 -1.38 8.71
N PHE A 235 -2.77 -1.96 8.21
CA PHE A 235 -4.10 -1.95 8.83
C PHE A 235 -4.51 -3.39 9.18
N ASN A 236 -5.44 -3.54 10.12
CA ASN A 236 -5.91 -4.85 10.57
C ASN A 236 -6.94 -5.47 9.61
N ASN A 237 -7.89 -4.68 9.10
CA ASN A 237 -8.80 -5.06 8.02
C ASN A 237 -9.34 -3.82 7.30
N ILE A 238 -9.89 -3.98 6.08
CA ILE A 238 -10.34 -2.83 5.30
C ILE A 238 -11.57 -2.13 5.89
N ALA A 239 -12.41 -2.84 6.66
CA ALA A 239 -13.58 -2.23 7.28
C ALA A 239 -13.17 -1.20 8.33
N ASP A 240 -12.20 -1.55 9.17
CA ASP A 240 -11.68 -0.65 10.19
C ASP A 240 -10.86 0.48 9.56
N GLU A 241 -10.09 0.19 8.52
CA GLU A 241 -9.42 1.22 7.72
C GLU A 241 -10.43 2.23 7.18
N LEU A 242 -11.47 1.80 6.48
CA LEU A 242 -12.52 2.70 5.95
C LEU A 242 -13.23 3.49 7.05
N ARG A 243 -13.48 2.90 8.21
CA ARG A 243 -14.11 3.60 9.34
C ARG A 243 -13.18 4.67 9.91
N CYS A 244 -11.89 4.37 10.04
CA CYS A 244 -10.89 5.23 10.66
C CYS A 244 -10.28 6.26 9.68
N HIS A 245 -10.38 6.02 8.38
CA HIS A 245 -9.75 6.81 7.32
C HIS A 245 -10.11 8.30 7.41
N PRO A 246 -9.14 9.23 7.31
CA PRO A 246 -9.40 10.67 7.40
C PRO A 246 -10.47 11.20 6.43
N PHE A 247 -10.46 10.79 5.15
CA PHE A 247 -11.51 11.15 4.19
C PHE A 247 -12.92 10.66 4.57
N ALA A 248 -13.03 9.56 5.33
CA ALA A 248 -14.31 9.03 5.77
C ALA A 248 -14.91 9.81 6.94
N GLN A 249 -14.13 10.66 7.63
CA GLN A 249 -14.58 11.47 8.77
C GLN A 249 -15.79 12.36 8.42
N ILE A 250 -15.83 12.88 7.20
CA ILE A 250 -16.94 13.72 6.71
C ILE A 250 -18.25 12.92 6.61
N PHE A 251 -18.16 11.61 6.31
CA PHE A 251 -19.31 10.74 6.14
C PHE A 251 -19.64 9.91 7.39
N ARG A 252 -18.71 9.80 8.36
CA ARG A 252 -18.82 8.93 9.54
C ARG A 252 -20.04 9.23 10.41
N HIS A 253 -20.46 10.49 10.48
CA HIS A 253 -21.61 10.90 11.29
C HIS A 253 -22.96 10.53 10.66
N LEU A 254 -22.97 10.02 9.43
CA LEU A 254 -24.19 9.58 8.78
C LEU A 254 -24.62 8.21 9.32
N PRO A 255 -25.89 8.01 9.71
CA PRO A 255 -26.36 6.75 10.29
C PRO A 255 -26.23 5.54 9.36
N TRP A 256 -26.08 5.79 8.05
CA TRP A 256 -25.93 4.79 7.01
C TRP A 256 -24.47 4.63 6.52
N PHE A 257 -23.47 5.21 7.20
CA PHE A 257 -22.07 5.15 6.77
C PHE A 257 -21.59 3.72 6.50
N ASP A 258 -21.81 2.79 7.44
CA ASP A 258 -21.41 1.39 7.25
C ASP A 258 -22.11 0.77 6.04
N TRP A 259 -23.39 1.06 5.82
CA TRP A 259 -24.13 0.56 4.66
C TRP A 259 -23.62 1.14 3.35
N ILE A 260 -23.28 2.43 3.30
CA ILE A 260 -22.81 3.11 2.09
C ILE A 260 -21.36 2.76 1.76
N ILE A 261 -20.46 2.73 2.74
CA ILE A 261 -19.02 2.67 2.51
C ILE A 261 -18.46 1.29 2.82
N VAL A 262 -18.75 0.72 3.99
CA VAL A 262 -18.08 -0.50 4.46
C VAL A 262 -18.68 -1.77 3.83
N GLN A 263 -20.01 -1.93 3.89
CA GLN A 263 -20.72 -3.11 3.38
C GLN A 263 -20.46 -3.38 1.89
N PRO A 264 -20.36 -2.37 1.00
CA PRO A 264 -20.13 -2.63 -0.42
C PRO A 264 -18.74 -3.20 -0.71
N PHE A 265 -17.71 -2.79 0.03
CA PHE A 265 -16.39 -3.42 -0.05
C PHE A 265 -16.46 -4.92 0.29
N TYR A 266 -17.18 -5.26 1.37
CA TYR A 266 -17.38 -6.66 1.76
C TYR A 266 -18.22 -7.43 0.75
N GLY A 267 -19.29 -6.83 0.21
CA GLY A 267 -20.11 -7.40 -0.86
C GLY A 267 -19.34 -7.60 -2.18
N ASN A 268 -18.26 -6.87 -2.37
CA ASN A 268 -17.33 -6.97 -3.50
C ASN A 268 -16.08 -7.82 -3.17
N ASN A 269 -16.08 -8.54 -2.03
CA ASN A 269 -14.97 -9.38 -1.57
C ASN A 269 -13.61 -8.64 -1.50
N LEU A 270 -13.65 -7.35 -1.15
CA LEU A 270 -12.49 -6.54 -0.79
C LEU A 270 -12.52 -6.40 0.73
N ARG A 271 -11.87 -7.31 1.44
CA ARG A 271 -11.91 -7.44 2.91
C ARG A 271 -10.53 -7.20 3.54
N PHE A 272 -9.47 -7.70 2.91
CA PHE A 272 -8.07 -7.60 3.35
C PHE A 272 -7.92 -7.83 4.87
N GLU A 273 -8.43 -8.96 5.34
CA GLU A 273 -8.54 -9.28 6.78
C GLU A 273 -7.20 -9.77 7.34
N SER A 274 -6.20 -8.87 7.38
CA SER A 274 -4.87 -9.16 7.92
C SER A 274 -4.90 -9.71 9.33
N ASP A 275 -5.85 -9.26 10.16
CA ASP A 275 -6.11 -9.76 11.51
C ASP A 275 -6.51 -11.25 11.57
N LYS A 276 -7.14 -11.77 10.51
CA LYS A 276 -7.46 -13.20 10.38
C LYS A 276 -6.32 -13.98 9.75
N HIS A 277 -5.76 -13.45 8.65
CA HIS A 277 -4.74 -14.16 7.88
C HIS A 277 -3.43 -14.29 8.67
N SER A 278 -3.07 -13.29 9.49
CA SER A 278 -1.82 -13.31 10.28
C SER A 278 -1.77 -14.45 11.30
N ALA A 279 -2.91 -14.97 11.76
CA ALA A 279 -2.98 -16.08 12.72
C ALA A 279 -2.39 -17.39 12.16
N ASN A 280 -2.43 -17.59 10.85
CA ASN A 280 -1.97 -18.82 10.21
C ASN A 280 -0.50 -18.73 9.72
N ILE A 281 0.06 -17.53 9.65
CA ILE A 281 1.43 -17.29 9.18
C ILE A 281 2.44 -17.88 10.18
N LYS A 282 3.34 -18.74 9.70
CA LYS A 282 4.29 -19.47 10.55
C LYS A 282 5.65 -18.80 10.70
N CYS A 283 5.99 -17.88 9.79
CA CYS A 283 7.24 -17.15 9.90
C CYS A 283 7.13 -16.00 10.92
N PRO A 284 8.26 -15.50 11.46
CA PRO A 284 8.29 -14.27 12.23
C PRO A 284 7.69 -13.08 11.47
N ILE A 285 7.05 -12.16 12.20
CA ILE A 285 6.37 -10.97 11.68
C ILE A 285 6.93 -9.72 12.38
N MET A 286 7.38 -8.75 11.59
CA MET A 286 7.80 -7.42 12.03
C MET A 286 6.78 -6.39 11.56
N ILE A 287 6.17 -5.66 12.50
CA ILE A 287 5.28 -4.53 12.21
C ILE A 287 6.05 -3.23 12.40
N LEU A 288 6.04 -2.36 11.41
CA LEU A 288 6.66 -1.03 11.46
C LEU A 288 5.56 0.02 11.22
N HIS A 289 5.34 0.93 12.16
CA HIS A 289 4.31 1.97 11.99
C HIS A 289 4.75 3.29 12.62
N ALA A 290 4.63 4.38 11.85
CA ALA A 290 4.83 5.73 12.33
C ALA A 290 3.58 6.28 13.01
N GLU A 291 3.76 6.90 14.18
CA GLU A 291 2.66 7.51 14.96
C GLU A 291 2.02 8.70 14.24
N ASP A 292 2.75 9.36 13.33
CA ASP A 292 2.28 10.48 12.50
C ASP A 292 1.70 10.05 11.15
N ASP A 293 1.40 8.76 10.97
CA ASP A 293 0.77 8.24 9.74
C ASP A 293 -0.64 8.84 9.55
N SER A 294 -0.74 9.76 8.59
CA SER A 294 -1.98 10.45 8.23
C SER A 294 -2.81 9.72 7.18
N VAL A 295 -2.40 8.53 6.74
CA VAL A 295 -3.12 7.74 5.73
C VAL A 295 -3.78 6.56 6.43
N VAL A 296 -2.96 5.70 7.05
CA VAL A 296 -3.41 4.53 7.82
C VAL A 296 -3.18 4.84 9.30
N PRO A 297 -4.24 5.07 10.09
CA PRO A 297 -4.11 5.42 11.50
C PRO A 297 -3.30 4.40 12.30
N PHE A 298 -2.33 4.88 13.08
CA PHE A 298 -1.40 4.08 13.89
C PHE A 298 -2.08 3.01 14.77
N ASN A 299 -3.25 3.33 15.31
CA ASN A 299 -4.02 2.42 16.16
C ASN A 299 -4.48 1.14 15.43
N LEU A 300 -4.60 1.14 14.10
CA LEU A 300 -4.93 -0.06 13.35
C LEU A 300 -3.75 -1.03 13.26
N GLY A 301 -2.52 -0.51 13.15
CA GLY A 301 -1.31 -1.30 13.24
C GLY A 301 -1.11 -1.88 14.65
N GLU A 302 -1.39 -1.10 15.69
CA GLU A 302 -1.38 -1.61 17.08
C GLU A 302 -2.42 -2.71 17.29
N LYS A 303 -3.63 -2.53 16.77
CA LYS A 303 -4.67 -3.55 16.83
C LYS A 303 -4.25 -4.83 16.13
N LEU A 304 -3.68 -4.73 14.92
CA LEU A 304 -3.15 -5.89 14.21
C LEU A 304 -2.04 -6.59 15.01
N TYR A 305 -1.14 -5.83 15.63
CA TYR A 305 -0.08 -6.37 16.47
C TYR A 305 -0.66 -7.16 17.66
N GLU A 306 -1.62 -6.59 18.38
CA GLU A 306 -2.26 -7.26 19.51
C GLU A 306 -3.00 -8.54 19.10
N ASP A 307 -3.73 -8.52 17.98
CA ASP A 307 -4.49 -9.69 17.50
C ASP A 307 -3.56 -10.80 16.98
N THR A 308 -2.46 -10.41 16.33
CA THR A 308 -1.42 -11.33 15.86
C THR A 308 -0.67 -11.95 17.04
N LEU A 309 -0.32 -11.17 18.06
CA LEU A 309 0.27 -11.65 19.32
C LEU A 309 -0.62 -12.67 20.03
N LYS A 310 -1.93 -12.38 20.14
CA LYS A 310 -2.89 -13.31 20.78
C LYS A 310 -2.93 -14.66 20.08
N SER A 311 -2.72 -14.69 18.76
CA SER A 311 -2.78 -15.91 17.95
C SER A 311 -1.50 -16.74 18.02
N HIS A 312 -0.32 -16.12 18.16
CA HIS A 312 0.98 -16.80 18.20
C HIS A 312 1.56 -16.99 19.61
N GLY A 313 0.98 -16.33 20.62
CA GLY A 313 1.49 -16.32 21.98
C GLY A 313 2.60 -15.27 22.17
N ASN A 314 2.59 -14.61 23.33
CA ASN A 314 3.46 -13.46 23.59
C ASN A 314 4.94 -13.83 23.85
N ASP A 315 5.24 -15.10 24.14
CA ASP A 315 6.56 -15.53 24.62
C ASP A 315 7.50 -16.01 23.50
N THR A 316 7.07 -15.97 22.23
CA THR A 316 7.77 -16.64 21.11
C THR A 316 8.73 -15.73 20.33
N GLU A 317 8.80 -14.43 20.65
CA GLU A 317 9.44 -13.38 19.82
C GLU A 317 9.01 -13.39 18.33
N GLN A 318 7.96 -14.15 18.00
CA GLN A 318 7.49 -14.37 16.63
C GLN A 318 6.86 -13.11 16.06
N VAL A 319 6.30 -12.24 16.91
CA VAL A 319 5.64 -11.00 16.49
C VAL A 319 6.31 -9.83 17.18
N GLN A 320 6.89 -8.94 16.40
CA GLN A 320 7.58 -7.73 16.87
C GLN A 320 6.91 -6.50 16.28
N MET A 321 6.88 -5.40 17.05
CA MET A 321 6.39 -4.11 16.56
C MET A 321 7.37 -3.00 16.91
N VAL A 322 7.77 -2.24 15.91
CA VAL A 322 8.51 -0.99 16.06
C VAL A 322 7.53 0.17 15.88
N ARG A 323 7.31 0.89 16.98
CA ARG A 323 6.55 2.14 17.01
C ARG A 323 7.50 3.29 16.74
N ILE A 324 7.25 4.04 15.67
CA ILE A 324 8.14 5.11 15.24
C ILE A 324 7.52 6.44 15.66
N ASN A 325 8.26 7.20 16.47
CA ASN A 325 7.73 8.38 17.12
C ASN A 325 7.31 9.47 16.13
N ALA A 326 6.17 10.12 16.38
CA ALA A 326 5.60 11.15 15.51
C ALA A 326 6.54 12.35 15.26
N SER A 327 7.47 12.65 16.18
CA SER A 327 8.43 13.76 16.04
C SER A 327 9.43 13.58 14.89
N LEU A 328 9.50 12.39 14.30
CA LEU A 328 10.39 12.08 13.17
C LEU A 328 9.77 12.44 11.81
N GLU A 329 8.48 12.77 11.77
CA GLU A 329 7.77 13.27 10.58
C GLU A 329 7.95 12.37 9.33
N LEU A 330 7.92 11.05 9.54
CA LEU A 330 8.11 10.06 8.46
C LEU A 330 6.78 9.70 7.78
N GLY A 331 5.67 9.82 8.52
CA GLY A 331 4.32 9.50 8.08
C GLY A 331 4.21 8.13 7.42
N HIS A 332 3.33 8.05 6.43
CA HIS A 332 2.95 6.79 5.80
C HIS A 332 4.00 6.13 4.90
N LYS A 333 4.95 6.91 4.36
CA LYS A 333 5.77 6.48 3.19
C LYS A 333 7.27 6.47 3.44
N TYR A 334 7.75 7.16 4.47
CA TYR A 334 9.17 7.45 4.61
C TYR A 334 9.82 6.76 5.82
N ILE A 335 9.26 5.63 6.27
CA ILE A 335 9.91 4.77 7.27
C ILE A 335 11.29 4.32 6.77
N CYS A 336 11.51 4.22 5.45
CA CYS A 336 12.83 4.00 4.85
C CYS A 336 13.91 5.03 5.28
N ARG A 337 13.52 6.22 5.73
CA ARG A 337 14.42 7.27 6.26
C ARG A 337 14.66 7.17 7.76
N TYR A 338 14.02 6.23 8.45
CA TYR A 338 14.21 6.01 9.88
C TYR A 338 15.63 5.48 10.14
N LYS A 339 16.47 6.29 10.80
CA LYS A 339 17.91 5.98 10.99
C LYS A 339 18.19 4.58 11.56
N PRO A 340 17.42 4.05 12.53
CA PRO A 340 17.64 2.69 13.05
C PRO A 340 17.15 1.56 12.13
N LEU A 341 16.43 1.87 11.05
CA LEU A 341 15.81 0.86 10.18
C LEU A 341 16.81 -0.19 9.66
N PRO A 342 18.00 0.16 9.14
CA PRO A 342 18.95 -0.84 8.68
C PRO A 342 19.32 -1.86 9.76
N SER A 343 19.54 -1.40 11.00
CA SER A 343 19.85 -2.27 12.13
C SER A 343 18.65 -3.12 12.56
N ILE A 344 17.43 -2.59 12.50
CA ILE A 344 16.21 -3.34 12.76
C ILE A 344 16.06 -4.49 11.77
N ILE A 345 16.23 -4.21 10.47
CA ILE A 345 16.17 -5.22 9.41
C ILE A 345 17.21 -6.31 9.66
N GLN A 346 18.48 -5.93 9.88
CA GLN A 346 19.56 -6.89 10.12
C GLN A 346 19.29 -7.78 11.34
N ASN A 347 18.85 -7.19 12.45
CA ASN A 347 18.55 -7.95 13.68
C ASN A 347 17.40 -8.94 13.47
N PHE A 348 16.31 -8.51 12.82
CA PHE A 348 15.18 -9.38 12.52
C PHE A 348 15.57 -10.52 11.57
N VAL A 349 16.35 -10.24 10.52
CA VAL A 349 16.89 -11.27 9.61
C VAL A 349 17.70 -12.30 10.38
N LEU A 350 18.61 -11.86 11.27
CA LEU A 350 19.45 -12.75 12.08
C LEU A 350 18.62 -13.61 13.04
N GLN A 351 17.58 -13.04 13.66
CA GLN A 351 16.67 -13.78 14.56
C GLN A 351 15.84 -14.81 13.78
N SER A 352 15.23 -14.41 12.66
CA SER A 352 14.44 -15.29 11.79
C SER A 352 15.22 -16.51 11.33
N VAL A 353 16.46 -16.33 10.89
CA VAL A 353 17.30 -17.45 10.42
C VAL A 353 17.67 -18.40 11.55
N LYS A 354 17.95 -17.89 12.76
CA LYS A 354 18.23 -18.75 13.93
C LYS A 354 17.04 -19.63 14.30
N ASN A 355 15.83 -19.09 14.24
CA ASN A 355 14.61 -19.81 14.59
C ASN A 355 14.22 -20.89 13.57
N GLN A 356 14.74 -20.86 12.34
CA GLN A 356 14.51 -21.91 11.34
C GLN A 356 15.43 -23.14 11.49
N VAL A 357 16.52 -23.03 12.27
CA VAL A 357 17.52 -24.10 12.48
C VAL A 357 17.23 -24.93 13.74
N GLN A 358 16.35 -24.43 14.61
CA GLN A 358 15.80 -25.15 15.77
C GLN A 358 14.51 -25.87 15.39
#